data_AF-A0A523BLD4-F1
#
_entry.id   AF-A0A523BLD4-F1
#
_cell.length_a   1.000
_cell.length_b   1.000
_cell.length_c   1.000
_cell.angle_alpha   90.00
_cell.angle_beta   90.00
_cell.angle_gamma   90.00
#
_symmetry.space_group_name_H-M   'P 1'
#
loop_
_entity.id
_entity.type
_entity.pdbx_description
1 polymer ?
#
loop_
_entity_poly.entity_id
_entity_poly.type
_entity_poly.pdbx_seq_one_letter_code
_entity_poly.pdbx_strand_id
1 'polypeptide(L)'
;MPSKLTLFAQLSSRCSIGCALCPWKEFLDGSELDITKFIDLLDSNKFERVVITCPWSDRLEEFSKEVRKRDISLVYLLHSRSVRLTKNLLNADELFFLVDYAEDMEKMRDCVMILLSHGYERINFIMQLIPGVNDSDLQSILSTCNKWGLRFWISSPIFKCDSSLRLERMLKAKLSQKSFCLLGAFSATPALVGESPLFLMESKREECNILFLNPDGLIRCPMSPNVISDIPDSMNCPIKRRNPFLLITRIYLITSKGAEFDERDLMLLDLIDRMKSIRGAARQLGIPISTACERIKAMEDSIGTSLTRTCRGGHERGSTVLTEDGRRIVEEYRRIKIRERRVKF
;
A
#
# COMPACT_ATOMS: atom_id res chain seq x y z
N MET A 1 -9.70 2.53 -32.06
CA MET A 1 -8.27 2.54 -31.68
C MET A 1 -8.12 1.62 -30.49
N PRO A 2 -7.06 0.79 -30.38
CA PRO A 2 -6.83 0.05 -29.15
C PRO A 2 -6.70 1.07 -28.00
N SER A 3 -7.48 0.89 -26.93
CA SER A 3 -7.41 1.73 -25.75
C SER A 3 -5.99 1.61 -25.18
N LYS A 4 -5.25 2.72 -25.09
CA LYS A 4 -3.96 2.75 -24.40
C LYS A 4 -4.12 2.20 -22.97
N LEU A 5 -3.08 1.53 -22.48
CA LEU A 5 -3.09 0.84 -21.18
C LEU A 5 -2.73 1.78 -20.02
N THR A 6 -3.15 1.44 -18.81
CA THR A 6 -2.63 2.03 -17.57
C THR A 6 -1.65 1.06 -16.91
N LEU A 7 -0.40 1.49 -16.71
CA LEU A 7 0.62 0.70 -16.02
C LEU A 7 0.67 1.05 -14.53
N PHE A 8 0.35 0.11 -13.66
CA PHE A 8 0.67 0.21 -12.24
C PHE A 8 2.11 -0.29 -12.04
N ALA A 9 3.00 0.57 -11.55
CA ALA A 9 4.40 0.24 -11.34
C ALA A 9 4.76 0.29 -9.86
N GLN A 10 5.14 -0.85 -9.30
CA GLN A 10 5.72 -0.94 -7.98
C GLN A 10 7.25 -0.89 -8.11
N LEU A 11 7.87 0.21 -7.69
CA LEU A 11 9.30 0.41 -7.90
C LEU A 11 10.19 -0.39 -6.93
N SER A 12 9.66 -0.75 -5.76
CA SER A 12 10.42 -1.39 -4.70
C SER A 12 9.53 -2.31 -3.88
N SER A 13 10.10 -3.36 -3.32
CA SER A 13 9.42 -4.24 -2.36
C SER A 13 9.67 -3.82 -0.90
N ARG A 14 10.41 -2.74 -0.64
CA ARG A 14 10.72 -2.28 0.72
C ARG A 14 9.58 -1.46 1.31
N CYS A 15 8.86 -2.01 2.29
CA CYS A 15 7.76 -1.33 2.97
C CYS A 15 7.94 -1.32 4.48
N SER A 16 7.75 -0.14 5.09
CA SER A 16 7.77 0.05 6.54
C SER A 16 6.41 0.05 7.22
N ILE A 17 5.35 0.14 6.43
CA ILE A 17 4.02 0.56 6.91
C ILE A 17 3.13 -0.64 7.24
N GLY A 18 3.34 -1.79 6.61
CA GLY A 18 2.61 -3.02 6.94
C GLY A 18 1.08 -2.88 6.93
N CYS A 19 0.51 -2.11 6.00
CA CYS A 19 -0.94 -1.85 5.99
C CYS A 19 -1.74 -3.16 5.88
N ALA A 20 -2.79 -3.29 6.71
CA ALA A 20 -3.66 -4.45 6.69
C ALA A 20 -4.31 -4.64 5.31
N LEU A 21 -4.63 -3.53 4.64
CA LEU A 21 -5.32 -3.48 3.35
C LEU A 21 -4.37 -3.22 2.18
N CYS A 22 -3.07 -3.49 2.35
CA CYS A 22 -2.09 -3.24 1.31
C CYS A 22 -2.36 -4.15 0.10
N PRO A 23 -2.71 -3.58 -1.07
CA PRO A 23 -2.85 -4.35 -2.30
C PRO A 23 -1.53 -5.01 -2.74
N TRP A 24 -0.40 -4.43 -2.33
CA TRP A 24 0.95 -4.78 -2.79
C TRP A 24 1.74 -5.73 -1.86
N LYS A 25 1.13 -6.23 -0.77
CA LYS A 25 1.82 -6.96 0.34
C LYS A 25 2.59 -8.24 -0.08
N GLU A 26 2.40 -8.74 -1.30
CA GLU A 26 3.04 -9.99 -1.76
C GLU A 26 4.54 -9.87 -2.05
N PHE A 27 5.07 -8.65 -2.20
CA PHE A 27 6.45 -8.41 -2.62
C PHE A 27 7.22 -7.69 -1.52
N LEU A 28 7.84 -8.43 -0.59
CA LEU A 28 8.63 -7.88 0.53
C LEU A 28 9.99 -8.60 0.68
N ASP A 29 10.75 -8.74 -0.41
CA ASP A 29 12.09 -9.34 -0.40
C ASP A 29 13.23 -8.30 -0.46
N GLY A 30 12.91 -7.02 -0.64
CA GLY A 30 13.87 -5.92 -0.69
C GLY A 30 14.42 -5.58 -2.08
N SER A 31 13.92 -6.27 -3.13
CA SER A 31 14.07 -5.96 -4.55
C SER A 31 13.70 -4.51 -4.92
N GLU A 32 14.35 -4.03 -5.98
CA GLU A 32 14.14 -2.70 -6.55
C GLU A 32 14.17 -2.81 -8.07
N LEU A 33 13.23 -2.12 -8.73
CA LEU A 33 13.04 -2.19 -10.17
C LEU A 33 14.26 -1.65 -10.91
N ASP A 34 14.70 -2.43 -11.90
CA ASP A 34 15.68 -1.96 -12.87
C ASP A 34 15.03 -0.89 -13.77
N ILE A 35 15.65 0.30 -13.80
CA ILE A 35 15.15 1.41 -14.60
C ILE A 35 15.19 1.10 -16.09
N THR A 36 16.13 0.29 -16.57
CA THR A 36 16.22 -0.05 -17.99
C THR A 36 15.00 -0.85 -18.43
N LYS A 37 14.59 -1.85 -17.62
CA LYS A 37 13.35 -2.61 -17.89
C LYS A 37 12.11 -1.72 -17.89
N PHE A 38 12.08 -0.70 -17.03
CA PHE A 38 10.99 0.28 -17.00
C PHE A 38 10.97 1.14 -18.26
N ILE A 39 12.13 1.65 -18.69
CA ILE A 39 12.28 2.43 -19.92
C ILE A 39 11.85 1.63 -21.15
N ASP A 40 12.38 0.41 -21.30
CA ASP A 40 12.05 -0.49 -22.41
C ASP A 40 10.53 -0.71 -22.52
N LEU A 41 9.87 -0.84 -21.35
CA LEU A 41 8.43 -0.99 -21.29
C LEU A 41 7.68 0.27 -21.74
N LEU A 42 8.12 1.46 -21.31
CA LEU A 42 7.51 2.73 -21.72
C LEU A 42 7.69 3.00 -23.22
N ASP A 43 8.81 2.56 -23.80
CA ASP A 43 9.12 2.74 -25.22
C ASP A 43 8.26 1.89 -26.16
N SER A 44 7.52 0.92 -25.62
CA SER A 44 6.46 0.22 -26.36
C SER A 44 5.33 1.14 -26.86
N ASN A 45 5.21 2.35 -26.30
CA ASN A 45 4.16 3.35 -26.59
C ASN A 45 2.72 2.80 -26.43
N LYS A 46 2.54 1.76 -25.61
CA LYS A 46 1.24 1.15 -25.32
C LYS A 46 0.50 1.79 -24.14
N PHE A 47 1.15 2.69 -23.41
CA PHE A 47 0.62 3.25 -22.16
C PHE A 47 0.18 4.71 -22.32
N GLU A 48 -0.99 5.06 -21.77
CA GLU A 48 -1.44 6.45 -21.61
C GLU A 48 -1.11 7.01 -20.24
N ARG A 49 -0.92 6.12 -19.26
CA ARG A 49 -0.77 6.48 -17.86
C ARG A 49 0.13 5.48 -17.16
N VAL A 50 0.97 6.01 -16.27
CA VAL A 50 1.72 5.23 -15.29
C VAL A 50 1.27 5.64 -13.90
N VAL A 51 0.81 4.67 -13.13
CA VAL A 51 0.48 4.80 -11.71
C VAL A 51 1.64 4.23 -10.90
N ILE A 52 2.47 5.08 -10.32
CA ILE A 52 3.52 4.63 -9.40
C ILE A 52 2.88 4.35 -8.04
N THR A 53 3.04 3.11 -7.58
CA THR A 53 2.43 2.63 -6.33
C THR A 53 3.46 2.54 -5.21
N CYS A 54 2.99 2.54 -3.96
CA CYS A 54 3.82 2.03 -2.86
C CYS A 54 4.19 0.55 -3.09
N PRO A 55 5.26 0.04 -2.46
CA PRO A 55 6.31 0.72 -1.69
C PRO A 55 7.25 1.60 -2.51
N TRP A 56 7.94 2.49 -1.79
CA TRP A 56 8.71 3.62 -2.34
C TRP A 56 10.14 3.23 -2.76
N SER A 57 10.68 3.89 -3.79
CA SER A 57 12.09 3.81 -4.20
C SER A 57 12.78 5.17 -4.01
N ASP A 58 14.04 5.13 -3.56
CA ASP A 58 14.88 6.34 -3.44
C ASP A 58 15.16 6.97 -4.82
N ARG A 59 14.95 6.21 -5.91
CA ARG A 59 15.12 6.63 -7.30
C ARG A 59 13.85 7.19 -7.93
N LEU A 60 12.80 7.46 -7.18
CA LEU A 60 11.52 7.89 -7.77
C LEU A 60 11.67 9.04 -8.78
N GLU A 61 12.45 10.06 -8.45
CA GLU A 61 12.63 11.21 -9.35
C GLU A 61 13.18 10.80 -10.72
N GLU A 62 14.01 9.76 -10.76
CA GLU A 62 14.55 9.18 -11.99
C GLU A 62 13.44 8.50 -12.81
N PHE A 63 12.63 7.64 -12.20
CA PHE A 63 11.48 6.99 -12.84
C PHE A 63 10.45 8.00 -13.34
N SER A 64 10.13 9.00 -12.52
CA SER A 64 9.17 10.05 -12.87
C SER A 64 9.66 10.91 -14.03
N LYS A 65 10.96 11.19 -14.13
CA LYS A 65 11.55 11.86 -15.29
C LYS A 65 11.37 11.05 -16.56
N GLU A 66 11.55 9.73 -16.51
CA GLU A 66 11.36 8.87 -17.68
C GLU A 66 9.91 8.86 -18.17
N VAL A 67 8.93 8.89 -17.26
CA VAL A 67 7.52 9.03 -17.65
C VAL A 67 7.28 10.39 -18.32
N ARG A 68 7.75 11.49 -17.71
CA ARG A 68 7.52 12.87 -18.22
C ARG A 68 8.21 13.18 -19.55
N LYS A 69 9.25 12.43 -19.94
CA LYS A 69 9.88 12.56 -21.26
C LYS A 69 8.97 12.08 -22.39
N ARG A 70 7.88 11.40 -22.06
CA ARG A 70 6.92 10.77 -22.98
C ARG A 70 5.54 11.39 -22.76
N ASP A 71 4.65 11.26 -23.74
CA ASP A 71 3.25 11.69 -23.64
C ASP A 71 2.43 10.67 -22.83
N ILE A 72 2.79 10.53 -21.55
CA ILE A 72 2.22 9.56 -20.60
C ILE A 72 1.91 10.31 -19.31
N SER A 73 0.67 10.17 -18.83
CA SER A 73 0.27 10.78 -17.56
C SER A 73 0.90 10.08 -16.37
N LEU A 74 1.50 10.83 -15.45
CA LEU A 74 2.11 10.33 -14.23
C LEU A 74 1.15 10.48 -13.05
N VAL A 75 0.78 9.37 -12.43
CA VAL A 75 -0.07 9.34 -11.25
C VAL A 75 0.67 8.67 -10.10
N TYR A 76 0.55 9.20 -8.89
CA TYR A 76 1.01 8.50 -7.69
C TYR A 76 -0.17 7.94 -6.91
N LEU A 77 -0.14 6.64 -6.61
CA LEU A 77 -1.10 5.96 -5.75
C LEU A 77 -0.38 5.46 -4.50
N LEU A 78 -0.45 6.25 -3.44
CA LEU A 78 0.34 6.08 -2.24
C LEU A 78 -0.55 5.83 -1.04
N HIS A 79 -0.04 5.16 -0.02
CA HIS A 79 -0.70 5.18 1.28
C HIS A 79 -0.33 6.49 2.00
N SER A 80 -1.28 7.14 2.67
CA SER A 80 -1.04 8.37 3.45
C SER A 80 0.19 8.30 4.38
N ARG A 81 0.32 7.18 5.10
CA ARG A 81 1.47 6.86 5.96
C ARG A 81 2.83 6.77 5.23
N SER A 82 2.88 6.67 3.90
CA SER A 82 4.13 6.62 3.14
C SER A 82 4.65 8.00 2.73
N VAL A 83 3.85 9.05 2.89
CA VAL A 83 4.11 10.36 2.29
C VAL A 83 5.32 11.08 2.89
N ARG A 84 5.65 10.79 4.15
CA ARG A 84 6.87 11.33 4.80
C ARG A 84 8.17 10.90 4.10
N LEU A 85 8.11 9.89 3.23
CA LEU A 85 9.24 9.38 2.46
C LEU A 85 9.36 10.03 1.09
N THR A 86 8.40 10.89 0.73
CA THR A 86 8.28 11.41 -0.62
C THR A 86 8.83 12.82 -0.75
N LYS A 87 9.80 12.99 -1.65
CA LYS A 87 10.17 14.29 -2.21
C LYS A 87 9.46 14.49 -3.55
N ASN A 88 9.12 15.74 -3.87
CA ASN A 88 8.60 16.17 -5.17
C ASN A 88 7.26 15.54 -5.60
N LEU A 89 6.23 15.55 -4.73
CA LEU A 89 4.87 15.14 -5.11
C LEU A 89 4.27 15.97 -6.24
N LEU A 90 4.65 17.25 -6.33
CA LEU A 90 4.16 18.21 -7.34
C LEU A 90 4.46 17.79 -8.79
N ASN A 91 5.35 16.81 -8.97
CA ASN A 91 5.75 16.29 -10.26
C ASN A 91 4.74 15.35 -10.92
N ALA A 92 3.76 14.84 -10.17
CA ALA A 92 2.70 13.99 -10.71
C ALA A 92 1.58 14.85 -11.30
N ASP A 93 0.87 14.33 -12.30
CA ASP A 93 -0.35 14.95 -12.83
C ASP A 93 -1.54 14.78 -11.89
N GLU A 94 -1.53 13.71 -11.08
CA GLU A 94 -2.58 13.41 -10.12
C GLU A 94 -2.05 12.59 -8.94
N LEU A 95 -2.55 12.89 -7.74
CA LEU A 95 -2.21 12.19 -6.50
C LEU A 95 -3.44 11.46 -5.96
N PHE A 96 -3.26 10.20 -5.63
CA PHE A 96 -4.21 9.39 -4.87
C PHE A 96 -3.56 8.91 -3.57
N PHE A 97 -4.20 9.21 -2.45
CA PHE A 97 -3.81 8.76 -1.12
C PHE A 97 -4.82 7.75 -0.59
N LEU A 98 -4.37 6.51 -0.37
CA LEU A 98 -5.10 5.53 0.41
C LEU A 98 -5.07 5.94 1.89
N VAL A 99 -6.24 6.00 2.50
CA VAL A 99 -6.42 6.28 3.93
C VAL A 99 -7.30 5.21 4.54
N ASP A 100 -6.86 4.64 5.66
CA ASP A 100 -7.60 3.58 6.33
C ASP A 100 -8.37 4.13 7.56
N TYR A 101 -7.83 5.16 8.22
CA TYR A 101 -8.35 5.72 9.48
C TYR A 101 -8.27 7.26 9.54
N ALA A 102 -9.04 7.90 10.42
CA ALA A 102 -9.06 9.35 10.56
C ALA A 102 -7.71 9.94 10.99
N GLU A 103 -6.98 9.24 11.86
CA GLU A 103 -5.62 9.64 12.29
C GLU A 103 -4.64 9.77 11.10
N ASP A 104 -4.88 9.03 10.00
CA ASP A 104 -4.06 9.12 8.80
C ASP A 104 -4.20 10.48 8.11
N MET A 105 -5.40 11.08 8.18
CA MET A 105 -5.66 12.41 7.64
C MET A 105 -4.91 13.47 8.44
N GLU A 106 -4.93 13.39 9.77
CA GLU A 106 -4.24 14.36 10.63
C GLU A 106 -2.74 14.41 10.33
N LYS A 107 -2.11 13.23 10.17
CA LYS A 107 -0.69 13.11 9.81
C LYS A 107 -0.35 13.67 8.43
N MET A 108 -1.34 13.79 7.54
CA MET A 108 -1.21 14.30 6.18
C MET A 108 -1.41 15.82 6.07
N ARG A 109 -1.88 16.48 7.14
CA ARG A 109 -2.30 17.89 7.12
C ARG A 109 -1.25 18.82 6.49
N ASP A 110 -0.02 18.82 7.01
CA ASP A 110 1.00 19.76 6.55
C ASP A 110 1.35 19.51 5.08
N CYS A 111 1.45 18.25 4.67
CA CYS A 111 1.72 17.88 3.29
C CYS A 111 0.61 18.36 2.34
N VAL A 112 -0.65 18.13 2.70
CA VAL A 112 -1.81 18.60 1.91
C VAL A 112 -1.82 20.11 1.81
N MET A 113 -1.62 20.82 2.92
CA MET A 113 -1.64 22.29 2.94
C MET A 113 -0.52 22.88 2.08
N ILE A 114 0.66 22.26 2.06
CA ILE A 114 1.75 22.63 1.17
C ILE A 114 1.36 22.41 -0.30
N LEU A 115 0.75 21.26 -0.64
CA LEU A 115 0.33 21.01 -2.02
C LEU A 115 -0.72 22.02 -2.49
N LEU A 116 -1.74 22.27 -1.66
CA LEU A 116 -2.79 23.25 -1.96
C LEU A 116 -2.24 24.67 -2.09
N SER A 117 -1.27 25.07 -1.26
CA SER A 117 -0.66 26.40 -1.37
C SER A 117 0.16 26.60 -2.65
N HIS A 118 0.63 25.52 -3.27
CA HIS A 118 1.24 25.54 -4.60
C HIS A 118 0.20 25.52 -5.74
N GLY A 119 -1.10 25.56 -5.44
CA GLY A 119 -2.18 25.46 -6.42
C GLY A 119 -2.40 24.05 -6.96
N TYR A 120 -1.88 23.02 -6.28
CA TYR A 120 -2.06 21.64 -6.71
C TYR A 120 -3.42 21.10 -6.28
N GLU A 121 -4.38 21.04 -7.20
CA GLU A 121 -5.77 20.70 -6.90
C GLU A 121 -6.14 19.21 -7.11
N ARG A 122 -5.30 18.46 -7.83
CA ARG A 122 -5.56 17.06 -8.21
C ARG A 122 -5.14 16.08 -7.11
N ILE A 123 -5.65 16.32 -5.90
CA ILE A 123 -5.41 15.52 -4.70
C ILE A 123 -6.67 14.73 -4.36
N ASN A 124 -6.56 13.41 -4.37
CA ASN A 124 -7.67 12.51 -4.13
C ASN A 124 -7.38 11.61 -2.92
N PHE A 125 -8.34 11.51 -2.00
CA PHE A 125 -8.26 10.57 -0.87
C PHE A 125 -9.22 9.41 -1.09
N ILE A 126 -8.69 8.19 -1.05
CA ILE A 126 -9.47 6.94 -1.18
C ILE A 126 -9.49 6.23 0.17
N MET A 127 -10.68 6.11 0.76
CA MET A 127 -10.92 5.22 1.88
C MET A 127 -11.29 3.82 1.38
N GLN A 128 -10.47 2.84 1.72
CA GLN A 128 -10.80 1.42 1.50
C GLN A 128 -11.69 0.95 2.65
N LEU A 129 -13.01 1.08 2.46
CA LEU A 129 -14.01 0.86 3.49
C LEU A 129 -14.30 -0.62 3.67
N ILE A 130 -14.21 -1.07 4.91
CA ILE A 130 -14.49 -2.43 5.34
C ILE A 130 -15.43 -2.38 6.55
N PRO A 131 -16.65 -2.91 6.40
CA PRO A 131 -17.63 -2.88 7.50
C PRO A 131 -17.14 -3.63 8.73
N GLY A 132 -17.34 -3.03 9.91
CA GLY A 132 -16.89 -3.56 11.19
C GLY A 132 -15.38 -3.45 11.43
N VAL A 133 -14.62 -2.80 10.54
CA VAL A 133 -13.17 -2.70 10.64
C VAL A 133 -12.70 -1.24 10.71
N ASN A 134 -13.18 -0.39 9.82
CA ASN A 134 -12.81 1.03 9.77
C ASN A 134 -13.99 1.96 9.42
N ASP A 135 -15.22 1.46 9.40
CA ASP A 135 -16.42 2.22 9.12
C ASP A 135 -16.74 3.30 10.17
N SER A 136 -16.26 3.12 11.41
CA SER A 136 -16.34 4.13 12.47
C SER A 136 -15.65 5.45 12.10
N ASP A 137 -14.58 5.40 11.30
CA ASP A 137 -13.76 6.56 10.95
C ASP A 137 -14.34 7.39 9.80
N LEU A 138 -15.32 6.83 9.06
CA LEU A 138 -15.83 7.42 7.82
C LEU A 138 -16.29 8.87 8.00
N GLN A 139 -17.07 9.15 9.04
CA GLN A 139 -17.60 10.51 9.27
C GLN A 139 -16.50 11.52 9.61
N SER A 140 -15.48 11.10 10.35
CA SER A 140 -14.34 11.95 10.70
C SER A 140 -13.51 12.30 9.46
N ILE A 141 -13.25 11.31 8.61
CA ILE A 141 -12.53 11.50 7.34
C ILE A 141 -13.34 12.41 6.40
N LEU A 142 -14.64 12.16 6.23
CA LEU A 142 -15.52 12.98 5.40
C LEU A 142 -15.53 14.45 5.86
N SER A 143 -15.69 14.69 7.16
CA SER A 143 -15.65 16.03 7.74
C SER A 143 -14.32 16.73 7.47
N THR A 144 -13.21 16.00 7.60
CA THR A 144 -11.87 16.53 7.31
C THR A 144 -11.70 16.89 5.83
N CYS A 145 -12.12 16.01 4.92
CA CYS A 145 -12.07 16.26 3.47
C CYS A 145 -12.92 17.48 3.09
N ASN A 146 -14.15 17.60 3.60
CA ASN A 146 -15.02 18.76 3.38
C ASN A 146 -14.37 20.05 3.88
N LYS A 147 -13.82 20.03 5.10
CA LYS A 147 -13.11 21.17 5.69
C LYS A 147 -11.92 21.63 4.84
N TRP A 148 -11.22 20.71 4.19
CA TRP A 148 -10.07 21.01 3.34
C TRP A 148 -10.43 21.22 1.86
N GLY A 149 -11.72 21.11 1.49
CA GLY A 149 -12.17 21.24 0.10
C GLY A 149 -11.67 20.13 -0.81
N LEU A 150 -11.41 18.93 -0.27
CA LEU A 150 -10.80 17.82 -1.00
C LEU A 150 -11.84 16.86 -1.58
N ARG A 151 -11.48 16.23 -2.70
CA ARG A 151 -12.26 15.14 -3.28
C ARG A 151 -12.04 13.86 -2.48
N PHE A 152 -13.14 13.30 -1.99
CA PHE A 152 -13.13 12.06 -1.22
C PHE A 152 -13.76 10.91 -2.01
N TRP A 153 -13.12 9.75 -1.90
CA TRP A 153 -13.45 8.54 -2.61
C TRP A 153 -13.61 7.40 -1.62
N ILE A 154 -14.62 6.56 -1.83
CA ILE A 154 -14.82 5.34 -1.04
C ILE A 154 -14.76 4.16 -2.00
N SER A 155 -13.99 3.14 -1.63
CA SER A 155 -13.87 1.91 -2.39
C SER A 155 -13.86 0.69 -1.49
N SER A 156 -14.16 -0.47 -2.08
CA SER A 156 -13.75 -1.75 -1.50
C SER A 156 -12.22 -1.87 -1.58
N PRO A 157 -11.58 -2.75 -0.81
CA PRO A 157 -10.13 -2.93 -0.89
C PRO A 157 -9.64 -3.27 -2.30
N ILE A 158 -8.84 -2.37 -2.87
CA ILE A 158 -8.43 -2.44 -4.27
C ILE A 158 -7.60 -3.70 -4.52
N PHE A 159 -7.88 -4.39 -5.63
CA PHE A 159 -7.19 -5.63 -6.03
C PHE A 159 -7.18 -6.77 -4.98
N LYS A 160 -7.94 -6.66 -3.88
CA LYS A 160 -8.01 -7.67 -2.81
C LYS A 160 -9.36 -8.35 -2.75
N CYS A 161 -10.43 -7.61 -3.00
CA CYS A 161 -11.76 -8.18 -3.05
C CYS A 161 -12.57 -7.47 -4.12
N ASP A 162 -13.27 -8.25 -4.94
CA ASP A 162 -14.37 -7.75 -5.76
C ASP A 162 -15.67 -7.88 -4.96
N SER A 163 -15.59 -7.51 -3.67
CA SER A 163 -16.66 -7.78 -2.72
C SER A 163 -17.91 -7.08 -3.22
N SER A 164 -18.99 -7.84 -3.21
CA SER A 164 -20.39 -7.43 -3.21
C SER A 164 -20.77 -6.49 -2.05
N LEU A 165 -19.82 -5.78 -1.45
CA LEU A 165 -20.05 -4.60 -0.65
C LEU A 165 -20.73 -3.62 -1.60
N ARG A 166 -22.06 -3.69 -1.65
CA ARG A 166 -22.91 -2.71 -2.31
C ARG A 166 -22.74 -1.43 -1.49
N LEU A 167 -21.60 -0.75 -1.67
CA LEU A 167 -21.21 0.42 -0.88
C LEU A 167 -22.32 1.46 -0.93
N GLU A 168 -22.94 1.62 -2.10
CA GLU A 168 -24.16 2.39 -2.28
C GLU A 168 -25.24 2.04 -1.25
N ARG A 169 -25.65 0.77 -1.15
CA ARG A 169 -26.71 0.33 -0.23
C ARG A 169 -26.31 0.50 1.23
N MET A 170 -25.08 0.14 1.55
CA MET A 170 -24.56 0.21 2.91
C MET A 170 -24.48 1.66 3.41
N LEU A 171 -24.01 2.56 2.56
CA LEU A 171 -23.89 3.98 2.86
C LEU A 171 -25.19 4.74 2.64
N LYS A 172 -26.24 4.08 2.12
CA LYS A 172 -27.48 4.72 1.64
C LYS A 172 -27.17 5.88 0.68
N ALA A 173 -26.17 5.68 -0.17
CA ALA A 173 -25.69 6.70 -1.09
C ALA A 173 -26.69 6.93 -2.23
N LYS A 174 -26.87 8.18 -2.64
CA LYS A 174 -27.59 8.54 -3.86
C LYS A 174 -26.58 8.68 -4.99
N LEU A 175 -26.67 7.83 -6.01
CA LEU A 175 -25.72 7.83 -7.13
C LEU A 175 -26.12 8.82 -8.22
N SER A 176 -25.10 9.39 -8.86
CA SER A 176 -25.20 10.03 -10.16
C SER A 176 -25.58 9.02 -11.25
N GLN A 177 -26.23 9.52 -12.32
CA GLN A 177 -26.52 8.72 -13.52
C GLN A 177 -25.27 8.40 -14.36
N LYS A 178 -24.20 9.19 -14.20
CA LYS A 178 -22.95 9.05 -14.96
C LYS A 178 -21.85 8.50 -14.06
N SER A 179 -21.16 7.49 -14.58
CA SER A 179 -19.88 6.98 -14.06
C SER A 179 -18.79 7.13 -15.12
N PHE A 180 -17.53 7.12 -14.70
CA PHE A 180 -16.38 7.19 -15.60
C PHE A 180 -15.31 6.16 -15.25
N CYS A 181 -14.47 5.80 -16.22
CA CYS A 181 -13.32 4.91 -15.98
C CYS A 181 -12.25 5.67 -15.20
N LEU A 182 -11.76 5.07 -14.12
CA LEU A 182 -10.68 5.58 -13.28
C LEU A 182 -9.54 4.55 -13.23
N LEU A 183 -8.32 5.03 -13.49
CA LEU A 183 -7.07 4.25 -13.48
C LEU A 183 -7.15 2.91 -14.26
N GLY A 184 -8.02 2.85 -15.28
CA GLY A 184 -8.15 1.72 -16.19
C GLY A 184 -8.78 0.43 -15.64
N ALA A 185 -9.07 0.36 -14.33
CA ALA A 185 -9.66 -0.83 -13.73
C ALA A 185 -10.83 -0.52 -12.79
N PHE A 186 -11.20 0.75 -12.64
CA PHE A 186 -12.25 1.15 -11.71
C PHE A 186 -13.33 1.97 -12.41
N SER A 187 -14.57 1.78 -11.97
CA SER A 187 -15.67 2.68 -12.25
C SER A 187 -15.79 3.67 -11.10
N ALA A 188 -15.81 4.95 -11.42
CA ALA A 188 -15.99 6.06 -10.50
C ALA A 188 -17.38 6.66 -10.69
N THR A 189 -18.20 6.63 -9.65
CA THR A 189 -19.56 7.17 -9.68
C THR A 189 -19.69 8.27 -8.63
N PRO A 190 -19.93 9.54 -9.03
CA PRO A 190 -20.28 10.59 -8.08
C PRO A 190 -21.50 10.17 -7.26
N ALA A 191 -21.47 10.43 -5.97
CA ALA A 191 -22.51 10.03 -5.04
C ALA A 191 -22.69 11.06 -3.92
N LEU A 192 -23.85 11.03 -3.29
CA LEU A 192 -24.18 11.81 -2.11
C LEU A 192 -24.48 10.87 -0.94
N VAL A 193 -23.74 11.01 0.16
CA VAL A 193 -24.00 10.30 1.42
C VAL A 193 -24.40 11.35 2.47
N GLY A 194 -25.66 11.34 2.87
CA GLY A 194 -26.24 12.46 3.64
C GLY A 194 -26.19 13.74 2.82
N GLU A 195 -25.41 14.72 3.29
CA GLU A 195 -25.12 15.99 2.59
C GLU A 195 -23.69 16.08 2.05
N SER A 196 -22.89 15.01 2.18
CA SER A 196 -21.49 15.00 1.75
C SER A 196 -21.34 14.46 0.33
N PRO A 197 -20.87 15.26 -0.64
CA PRO A 197 -20.54 14.78 -1.97
C PRO A 197 -19.24 13.97 -1.95
N LEU A 198 -19.23 12.84 -2.63
CA LEU A 198 -18.07 11.95 -2.73
C LEU A 198 -18.13 11.11 -4.01
N PHE A 199 -17.12 10.26 -4.22
CA PHE A 199 -17.11 9.29 -5.31
C PHE A 199 -17.12 7.86 -4.75
N LEU A 200 -17.99 7.00 -5.29
CA LEU A 200 -17.89 5.56 -5.08
C LEU A 200 -17.04 4.96 -6.19
N MET A 201 -16.04 4.17 -5.80
CA MET A 201 -15.12 3.49 -6.70
C MET A 201 -15.31 1.97 -6.60
N GLU A 202 -15.66 1.33 -7.72
CA GLU A 202 -15.84 -0.12 -7.82
C GLU A 202 -14.97 -0.71 -8.93
N SER A 203 -14.60 -2.00 -8.83
CA SER A 203 -13.76 -2.65 -9.85
C SER A 203 -14.54 -2.89 -11.16
N LYS A 204 -13.92 -2.61 -12.31
CA LYS A 204 -14.45 -2.81 -13.65
C LYS A 204 -13.66 -3.91 -14.37
N ARG A 205 -14.30 -5.04 -14.71
CA ARG A 205 -13.63 -6.20 -15.35
C ARG A 205 -13.70 -6.21 -16.87
N GLU A 206 -14.84 -5.81 -17.43
CA GLU A 206 -15.13 -5.95 -18.87
C GLU A 206 -14.33 -4.97 -19.74
N GLU A 207 -13.95 -3.81 -19.19
CA GLU A 207 -13.13 -2.79 -19.86
C GLU A 207 -11.83 -2.53 -19.09
N CYS A 208 -11.31 -3.55 -18.40
CA CYS A 208 -10.07 -3.44 -17.64
C CYS A 208 -8.87 -3.35 -18.58
N ASN A 209 -8.13 -2.24 -18.57
CA ASN A 209 -6.96 -2.01 -19.42
C ASN A 209 -5.67 -1.77 -18.61
N ILE A 210 -5.51 -2.49 -17.51
CA ILE A 210 -4.35 -2.33 -16.61
C ILE A 210 -3.30 -3.43 -16.78
N LEU A 211 -2.04 -3.05 -16.56
CA LEU A 211 -0.95 -3.97 -16.29
C LEU A 211 -0.25 -3.57 -15.01
N PHE A 212 0.37 -4.54 -14.34
CA PHE A 212 1.15 -4.35 -13.15
C PHE A 212 2.59 -4.78 -13.39
N LEU A 213 3.53 -3.87 -13.16
CA LEU A 213 4.97 -4.13 -13.16
C LEU A 213 5.44 -4.24 -11.71
N ASN A 214 5.99 -5.40 -11.36
CA ASN A 214 6.56 -5.62 -10.04
C ASN A 214 8.04 -5.17 -9.98
N PRO A 215 8.65 -5.13 -8.77
CA PRO A 215 10.06 -4.75 -8.62
C PRO A 215 11.08 -5.66 -9.32
N ASP A 216 10.74 -6.90 -9.68
CA ASP A 216 11.62 -7.79 -10.44
C ASP A 216 11.62 -7.50 -11.95
N GLY A 217 10.74 -6.59 -12.40
CA GLY A 217 10.51 -6.26 -13.80
C GLY A 217 9.59 -7.26 -14.51
N LEU A 218 8.77 -8.01 -13.77
CA LEU A 218 7.77 -8.92 -14.31
C LEU A 218 6.42 -8.21 -14.46
N ILE A 219 5.77 -8.42 -15.60
CA ILE A 219 4.46 -7.85 -15.92
C ILE A 219 3.38 -8.88 -15.61
N ARG A 220 2.29 -8.47 -14.96
CA ARG A 220 1.12 -9.32 -14.67
C ARG A 220 -0.15 -8.50 -14.45
N CYS A 221 -1.28 -9.15 -14.19
CA CYS A 221 -2.43 -8.51 -13.55
C CYS A 221 -2.18 -8.46 -12.03
N PRO A 222 -2.50 -7.35 -11.31
CA PRO A 222 -2.31 -7.29 -9.85
C PRO A 222 -3.04 -8.40 -9.08
N MET A 223 -4.14 -8.92 -9.65
CA MET A 223 -4.97 -9.95 -9.04
C MET A 223 -4.63 -11.38 -9.50
N SER A 224 -3.64 -11.55 -10.37
CA SER A 224 -3.23 -12.86 -10.90
C SER A 224 -1.73 -13.08 -10.68
N PRO A 225 -1.31 -14.28 -10.26
CA PRO A 225 0.12 -14.59 -10.16
C PRO A 225 0.80 -14.77 -11.52
N ASN A 226 0.02 -14.94 -12.60
CA ASN A 226 0.55 -15.30 -13.90
C ASN A 226 1.30 -14.13 -14.55
N VAL A 227 2.57 -14.37 -14.89
CA VAL A 227 3.41 -13.44 -15.64
C VAL A 227 2.93 -13.38 -17.09
N ILE A 228 2.97 -12.18 -17.65
CA ILE A 228 2.65 -11.85 -19.03
C ILE A 228 3.97 -11.58 -19.74
N SER A 229 4.28 -12.37 -20.76
CA SER A 229 5.52 -12.26 -21.54
C SER A 229 5.48 -11.09 -22.52
N ASP A 230 4.34 -10.90 -23.19
CA ASP A 230 4.12 -9.85 -24.18
C ASP A 230 2.90 -9.01 -23.81
N ILE A 231 3.02 -7.70 -23.94
CA ILE A 231 1.91 -6.76 -23.67
C ILE A 231 0.82 -7.02 -24.71
N PRO A 232 -0.36 -7.52 -24.31
CA PRO A 232 -1.40 -7.91 -25.25
C PRO A 232 -2.02 -6.67 -25.91
N ASP A 233 -2.48 -6.83 -27.15
CA ASP A 233 -3.18 -5.75 -27.88
C ASP A 233 -4.63 -5.57 -27.39
N SER A 234 -5.18 -6.60 -26.73
CA SER A 234 -6.49 -6.56 -26.06
C SER A 234 -6.41 -7.23 -24.69
N MET A 235 -6.95 -6.57 -23.67
CA MET A 235 -6.96 -7.10 -22.30
C MET A 235 -8.21 -7.94 -22.06
N ASN A 236 -8.01 -9.19 -21.65
CA ASN A 236 -9.07 -10.01 -21.05
C ASN A 236 -8.77 -10.17 -19.56
N CYS A 237 -9.75 -9.89 -18.70
CA CYS A 237 -9.57 -10.06 -17.26
C CYS A 237 -9.26 -11.54 -16.96
N PRO A 238 -8.08 -11.87 -16.40
CA PRO A 238 -7.73 -13.26 -16.08
C PRO A 238 -8.58 -13.80 -14.92
N ILE A 239 -9.21 -12.91 -14.15
CA ILE A 239 -10.03 -13.25 -13.01
C ILE A 239 -11.48 -13.40 -13.46
N LYS A 240 -11.93 -14.64 -13.61
CA LYS A 240 -13.29 -14.96 -14.08
C LYS A 240 -14.35 -14.94 -12.98
N ARG A 241 -13.98 -15.17 -11.72
CA ARG A 241 -14.92 -15.27 -10.58
C ARG A 241 -14.76 -14.11 -9.59
N ARG A 242 -15.85 -13.68 -8.99
CA ARG A 242 -15.82 -12.74 -7.85
C ARG A 242 -15.46 -13.50 -6.59
N ASN A 243 -14.59 -12.93 -5.76
CA ASN A 243 -14.42 -13.41 -4.40
C ASN A 243 -15.45 -12.68 -3.53
N PRO A 244 -16.47 -13.37 -2.99
CA PRO A 244 -17.54 -12.72 -2.23
C PRO A 244 -17.12 -12.34 -0.81
N PHE A 245 -15.92 -12.74 -0.36
CA PHE A 245 -15.40 -12.44 0.96
C PHE A 245 -14.01 -11.81 0.88
N LEU A 246 -13.69 -11.03 1.91
CA LEU A 246 -12.35 -10.54 2.17
C LEU A 246 -11.87 -11.15 3.48
N LEU A 247 -10.77 -11.90 3.42
CA LEU A 247 -10.12 -12.40 4.62
C LEU A 247 -9.08 -11.39 5.10
N ILE A 248 -9.25 -10.89 6.32
CA ILE A 248 -8.29 -9.98 6.96
C ILE A 248 -7.72 -10.70 8.17
N THR A 249 -6.42 -10.98 8.13
CA THR A 249 -5.71 -11.56 9.26
C THR A 249 -5.07 -10.44 10.07
N ARG A 250 -5.34 -10.39 11.37
CA ARG A 250 -4.57 -9.58 12.33
C ARG A 250 -3.89 -10.53 13.31
N ILE A 251 -2.59 -10.35 13.49
CA ILE A 251 -1.78 -11.16 14.41
C ILE A 251 -1.27 -10.20 15.48
N TYR A 252 -1.57 -10.52 16.74
CA TYR A 252 -1.10 -9.77 17.90
C TYR A 252 -0.36 -10.70 18.85
N LEU A 253 0.69 -10.18 19.47
CA LEU A 253 1.29 -10.74 20.66
C LEU A 253 0.75 -9.99 21.87
N ILE A 254 0.10 -10.71 22.77
CA ILE A 254 -0.43 -10.17 24.02
C ILE A 254 0.40 -10.74 25.16
N THR A 255 0.97 -9.86 26.00
CA THR A 255 1.77 -10.27 27.15
C THR A 255 0.89 -10.58 28.35
N SER A 256 1.44 -11.25 29.37
CA SER A 256 0.73 -11.48 30.64
C SER A 256 0.35 -10.19 31.38
N LYS A 257 1.01 -9.07 31.07
CA LYS A 257 0.69 -7.73 31.57
C LYS A 257 -0.38 -7.00 30.73
N GLY A 258 -0.93 -7.66 29.70
CA GLY A 258 -1.96 -7.11 28.82
C GLY A 258 -1.44 -6.11 27.77
N ALA A 259 -0.12 -5.97 27.58
CA ALA A 259 0.37 -5.15 26.48
C ALA A 259 0.20 -5.89 25.15
N GLU A 260 -0.24 -5.17 24.13
CA GLU A 260 -0.45 -5.70 22.79
C GLU A 260 0.62 -5.20 21.83
N PHE A 261 1.20 -6.11 21.07
CA PHE A 261 2.18 -5.84 20.03
C PHE A 261 1.66 -6.41 18.71
N ASP A 262 1.73 -5.62 17.65
CA ASP A 262 1.10 -5.97 16.37
C ASP A 262 2.02 -6.84 15.48
N GLU A 263 1.53 -7.20 14.30
CA GLU A 263 2.29 -7.99 13.34
C GLU A 263 3.63 -7.33 12.95
N ARG A 264 3.74 -6.00 12.94
CA ARG A 264 5.00 -5.32 12.60
C ARG A 264 6.05 -5.46 13.69
N ASP A 265 5.65 -5.42 14.95
CA ASP A 265 6.56 -5.69 16.08
C ASP A 265 7.15 -7.12 15.96
N LEU A 266 6.32 -8.09 15.57
CA LEU A 266 6.74 -9.47 15.30
C LEU A 266 7.65 -9.59 14.06
N MET A 267 7.35 -8.86 12.98
CA MET A 267 8.22 -8.79 11.79
C MET A 267 9.59 -8.18 12.10
N LEU A 268 9.66 -7.20 13.02
CA LEU A 268 10.94 -6.62 13.45
C LEU A 268 11.83 -7.69 14.10
N LEU A 269 11.28 -8.51 15.00
CA LEU A 269 12.01 -9.62 15.59
C LEU A 269 12.43 -10.65 14.53
N ASP A 270 11.54 -11.02 13.59
CA ASP A 270 11.86 -11.94 12.50
C ASP A 270 13.03 -11.44 11.63
N LEU A 271 13.04 -10.15 11.31
CA LEU A 271 14.10 -9.54 10.51
C LEU A 271 15.42 -9.41 11.28
N ILE A 272 15.39 -9.15 12.58
CA ILE A 272 16.59 -9.19 13.43
C ILE A 272 17.17 -10.60 13.42
N ASP A 273 16.34 -11.63 13.52
CA ASP A 273 16.81 -13.01 13.46
C ASP A 273 17.45 -13.35 12.11
N ARG A 274 16.88 -12.88 11.00
CA ARG A 274 17.43 -13.14 9.65
C ARG A 274 18.71 -12.35 9.38
N MET A 275 18.74 -11.07 9.75
CA MET A 275 19.82 -10.14 9.39
C MET A 275 20.92 -10.04 10.43
N LYS A 276 20.69 -10.59 11.64
CA LYS A 276 21.58 -10.47 12.80
C LYS A 276 21.99 -9.02 13.12
N SER A 277 21.06 -8.09 12.86
CA SER A 277 21.28 -6.65 12.99
C SER A 277 19.96 -5.90 13.19
N ILE A 278 19.84 -5.14 14.30
CA ILE A 278 18.72 -4.20 14.47
C ILE A 278 18.76 -3.13 13.38
N ARG A 279 19.95 -2.62 13.05
CA ARG A 279 20.10 -1.60 12.00
C ARG A 279 19.65 -2.14 10.64
N GLY A 280 20.03 -3.37 10.32
CA GLY A 280 19.57 -4.06 9.11
C GLY A 280 18.05 -4.21 9.08
N ALA A 281 17.48 -4.74 10.17
CA ALA A 281 16.05 -4.95 10.30
C ALA A 281 15.25 -3.63 10.20
N ALA A 282 15.69 -2.58 10.90
CA ALA A 282 15.09 -1.25 10.85
C ALA A 282 15.11 -0.68 9.43
N ARG A 283 16.22 -0.84 8.69
CA ARG A 283 16.32 -0.43 7.29
C ARG A 283 15.37 -1.22 6.39
N GLN A 284 15.29 -2.54 6.57
CA GLN A 284 14.39 -3.39 5.79
C GLN A 284 12.92 -3.05 6.05
N LEU A 285 12.59 -2.78 7.31
CA LEU A 285 11.29 -2.24 7.73
C LEU A 285 11.17 -0.74 7.51
N GLY A 286 12.09 -0.05 6.81
CA GLY A 286 12.06 1.39 6.57
C GLY A 286 11.63 2.26 7.77
N ILE A 287 12.04 1.92 8.99
CA ILE A 287 11.83 2.69 10.21
C ILE A 287 13.16 3.22 10.76
N PRO A 288 13.15 4.34 11.51
CA PRO A 288 14.34 4.80 12.21
C PRO A 288 14.87 3.73 13.19
N ILE A 289 16.20 3.65 13.33
CA ILE A 289 16.85 2.69 14.24
C ILE A 289 16.41 2.95 15.69
N SER A 290 16.23 4.22 16.08
CA SER A 290 15.71 4.59 17.40
C SER A 290 14.32 3.99 17.65
N THR A 291 13.41 4.11 16.69
CA THR A 291 12.07 3.53 16.76
C THR A 291 12.12 2.00 16.89
N ALA A 292 13.01 1.34 16.14
CA ALA A 292 13.20 -0.11 16.27
C ALA A 292 13.68 -0.49 17.69
N CYS A 293 14.66 0.23 18.24
CA CYS A 293 15.14 0.02 19.60
C CYS A 293 14.04 0.27 20.65
N GLU A 294 13.27 1.35 20.52
CA GLU A 294 12.15 1.67 21.42
C GLU A 294 11.09 0.58 21.42
N ARG A 295 10.71 0.07 20.25
CA ARG A 295 9.73 -1.02 20.11
C ARG A 295 10.22 -2.32 20.75
N ILE A 296 11.48 -2.69 20.53
CA ILE A 296 12.09 -3.87 21.18
C ILE A 296 12.07 -3.70 22.69
N LYS A 297 12.49 -2.54 23.19
CA LYS A 297 12.54 -2.26 24.62
C LYS A 297 11.15 -2.33 25.26
N ALA A 298 10.13 -1.77 24.60
CA ALA A 298 8.75 -1.85 25.07
C ALA A 298 8.26 -3.31 25.18
N MET A 299 8.61 -4.16 24.20
CA MET A 299 8.33 -5.60 24.26
C MET A 299 9.05 -6.27 25.43
N GLU A 300 10.35 -6.01 25.58
CA GLU A 300 11.18 -6.57 26.66
C GLU A 300 10.67 -6.17 28.05
N ASP A 301 10.31 -4.90 28.26
CA ASP A 301 9.79 -4.38 29.52
C ASP A 301 8.43 -5.01 29.88
N SER A 302 7.59 -5.22 28.87
CA SER A 302 6.27 -5.83 29.05
C SER A 302 6.37 -7.34 29.36
N ILE A 303 7.24 -8.06 28.64
CA ILE A 303 7.45 -9.50 28.83
C ILE A 303 8.25 -9.79 30.11
N GLY A 304 9.16 -8.88 30.48
CA GLY A 304 10.07 -9.03 31.62
C GLY A 304 11.36 -9.79 31.33
N THR A 305 11.67 -10.07 30.05
CA THR A 305 12.93 -10.71 29.64
C THR A 305 13.50 -10.03 28.39
N SER A 306 14.83 -10.11 28.21
CA SER A 306 15.47 -9.62 26.99
C SER A 306 15.12 -10.53 25.82
N LEU A 307 14.63 -9.94 24.73
CA LEU A 307 14.34 -10.60 23.46
C LEU A 307 15.55 -10.55 22.53
N THR A 308 16.44 -9.60 22.74
CA THR A 308 17.66 -9.42 21.95
C THR A 308 18.91 -9.44 22.83
N ARG A 309 20.04 -9.87 22.26
CA ARG A 309 21.36 -9.72 22.86
C ARG A 309 22.30 -9.11 21.83
N THR A 310 23.10 -8.15 22.28
CA THR A 310 24.09 -7.48 21.43
C THR A 310 25.48 -8.01 21.75
N CYS A 311 26.18 -8.51 20.73
CA CYS A 311 27.59 -8.88 20.85
C CYS A 311 28.43 -7.65 20.50
N ARG A 312 29.23 -7.18 21.46
CA ARG A 312 30.21 -6.11 21.21
C ARG A 312 31.38 -6.71 20.43
N GLY A 313 31.49 -6.38 19.14
CA GLY A 313 32.64 -6.68 18.29
C GLY A 313 33.45 -5.42 18.02
N GLY A 314 34.78 -5.58 17.91
CA GLY A 314 35.73 -4.54 17.51
C GLY A 314 35.55 -4.13 16.04
N HIS A 315 36.60 -4.20 15.22
CA HIS A 315 36.65 -3.69 13.84
C HIS A 315 35.48 -4.17 12.93
N GLU A 316 34.81 -5.26 13.29
CA GLU A 316 33.55 -5.74 12.73
C GLU A 316 32.37 -5.31 13.61
N ARG A 317 31.65 -4.29 13.13
CA ARG A 317 30.46 -3.64 13.72
C ARG A 317 29.58 -4.63 14.52
N GLY A 318 29.27 -4.28 15.78
CA GLY A 318 28.49 -5.12 16.70
C GLY A 318 27.22 -5.71 16.10
N SER A 319 26.97 -6.99 16.41
CA SER A 319 25.82 -7.75 15.93
C SER A 319 24.72 -7.83 16.99
N THR A 320 23.47 -7.92 16.53
CA THR A 320 22.33 -8.13 17.42
C THR A 320 21.60 -9.39 17.00
N VAL A 321 21.43 -10.32 17.94
CA VAL A 321 20.76 -11.60 17.71
C VAL A 321 19.64 -11.78 18.71
N LEU A 322 18.63 -12.59 18.36
CA LEU A 322 17.57 -12.92 19.32
C LEU A 322 18.09 -13.81 20.45
N THR A 323 17.52 -13.62 21.63
CA THR A 323 17.59 -14.60 22.72
C THR A 323 16.70 -15.81 22.41
N GLU A 324 16.70 -16.80 23.29
CA GLU A 324 15.83 -17.96 23.14
C GLU A 324 14.35 -17.57 23.19
N ASP A 325 13.96 -16.69 24.10
CA ASP A 325 12.58 -16.20 24.20
C ASP A 325 12.17 -15.42 22.94
N GLY A 326 13.04 -14.53 22.45
CA GLY A 326 12.82 -13.83 21.18
C GLY A 326 12.63 -14.80 20.01
N ARG A 327 13.43 -15.87 19.96
CA ARG A 327 13.33 -16.90 18.90
C ARG A 327 12.01 -17.66 18.99
N ARG A 328 11.56 -18.04 20.18
CA ARG A 328 10.26 -18.72 20.38
C ARG A 328 9.09 -17.91 19.84
N ILE A 329 9.06 -16.60 20.13
CA ILE A 329 8.03 -15.69 19.61
C ILE A 329 8.03 -15.70 18.08
N VAL A 330 9.23 -15.56 17.47
CA VAL A 330 9.39 -15.55 16.02
C VAL A 330 9.01 -16.89 15.38
N GLU A 331 9.31 -18.01 16.02
CA GLU A 331 8.94 -19.35 15.53
C GLU A 331 7.42 -19.55 15.50
N GLU A 332 6.72 -19.16 16.56
CA GLU A 332 5.25 -19.20 16.59
C GLU A 332 4.66 -18.24 15.55
N TYR A 333 5.21 -17.02 15.43
CA TYR A 333 4.81 -16.09 14.38
C TYR A 333 4.98 -16.71 12.97
N ARG A 334 6.15 -17.27 12.66
CA ARG A 334 6.42 -17.95 11.38
C ARG A 334 5.45 -19.10 11.15
N ARG A 335 5.13 -19.90 12.18
CA ARG A 335 4.17 -21.00 12.08
C ARG A 335 2.77 -20.52 11.72
N ILE A 336 2.29 -19.44 12.35
CA ILE A 336 1.01 -18.81 12.02
C ILE A 336 1.04 -18.30 10.57
N LYS A 337 2.10 -17.61 10.14
CA LYS A 337 2.25 -17.11 8.76
C LYS A 337 2.28 -18.22 7.72
N ILE A 338 2.90 -19.36 8.01
CA ILE A 338 2.90 -20.51 7.09
C ILE A 338 1.49 -21.07 6.94
N ARG A 339 0.73 -21.17 8.04
CA ARG A 339 -0.68 -21.60 7.99
C ARG A 339 -1.52 -20.62 7.18
N GLU A 340 -1.37 -19.32 7.42
CA GLU A 340 -2.03 -18.26 6.65
C GLU A 340 -1.75 -18.40 5.13
N ARG A 341 -0.49 -18.61 4.73
CA ARG A 341 -0.11 -18.75 3.31
C ARG A 341 -0.67 -20.01 2.63
N ARG A 342 -0.99 -21.05 3.39
CA ARG A 342 -1.60 -22.30 2.88
C ARG A 342 -3.11 -22.17 2.69
N VAL A 343 -3.74 -21.24 3.39
CA VAL A 343 -5.14 -20.86 3.19
C VAL A 343 -5.19 -19.79 2.08
N LYS A 344 -4.76 -20.16 0.87
CA LYS A 344 -5.03 -19.36 -0.33
C LYS A 344 -6.26 -19.95 -1.01
N PHE A 345 -7.34 -19.17 -1.04
CA PHE A 345 -8.58 -19.48 -1.77
C PHE A 345 -8.44 -19.16 -3.25
#